data_AF-X1PC76-F1
#
_entry.id   AF-X1PC76-F1
#
_cell.length_a   1.000
_cell.length_b   1.000
_cell.length_c   1.000
_cell.angle_alpha   90.00
_cell.angle_beta   90.00
_cell.angle_gamma   90.00
#
_symmetry.space_group_name_H-M   'P 1'
#
loop_
_entity.id
_entity.type
_entity.pdbx_description
1 polymer ?
#
loop_
_entity_poly.entity_id
_entity_poly.type
_entity_poly.pdbx_seq_one_letter_code
_entity_poly.pdbx_strand_id
1 'polypeptide(L)'
;MTFAEEIARATASIIKKKRGPFARVDIRKKLGLSPKEWLSGYTAIFQGMRIDHPGGAPNVGSKFEGVFKNVGYGIYELTEYGEKLIKEYAC
;
A
#
# COMPACT_ATOMS: atom_id res chain seq x y z
N MET A 1 -8.14 -6.47 12.03
CA MET A 1 -7.39 -6.18 10.79
C MET A 1 -7.33 -4.68 10.66
N THR A 2 -6.15 -4.11 10.52
CA THR A 2 -5.94 -2.67 10.34
C THR A 2 -6.02 -2.28 8.87
N PHE A 3 -6.22 -1.00 8.57
CA PHE A 3 -6.17 -0.52 7.18
C PHE A 3 -4.83 -0.82 6.49
N ALA A 4 -3.72 -0.82 7.23
CA ALA A 4 -2.40 -1.16 6.69
C ALA A 4 -2.32 -2.64 6.28
N GLU A 5 -2.88 -3.54 7.11
CA GLU A 5 -2.97 -4.97 6.79
C GLU A 5 -3.88 -5.25 5.59
N GLU A 6 -5.00 -4.53 5.48
CA GLU A 6 -5.90 -4.62 4.32
C GLU A 6 -5.20 -4.19 3.04
N ILE A 7 -4.48 -3.06 3.08
CA ILE A 7 -3.66 -2.58 1.97
C ILE A 7 -2.59 -3.61 1.59
N ALA A 8 -1.88 -4.17 2.58
CA ALA A 8 -0.82 -5.16 2.36
C ALA A 8 -1.39 -6.43 1.68
N ARG A 9 -2.49 -6.98 2.19
CA ARG A 9 -3.14 -8.17 1.62
C ARG A 9 -3.69 -7.92 0.22
N ALA A 10 -4.30 -6.76 -0.03
CA ALA A 10 -4.76 -6.38 -1.35
C ALA A 10 -3.59 -6.25 -2.34
N THR A 11 -2.50 -5.62 -1.91
CA THR A 11 -1.28 -5.47 -2.72
C THR A 11 -0.65 -6.82 -3.03
N ALA A 12 -0.58 -7.74 -2.05
CA ALA A 12 -0.11 -9.11 -2.26
C ALA A 12 -0.87 -9.82 -3.38
N SER A 13 -2.20 -9.68 -3.38
CA SER A 13 -3.07 -10.25 -4.42
C SER A 13 -2.85 -9.63 -5.80
N ILE A 14 -2.56 -8.33 -5.87
CA ILE A 14 -2.29 -7.61 -7.12
C ILE A 14 -0.95 -8.08 -7.70
N ILE A 15 0.11 -8.06 -6.88
CA ILE A 15 1.46 -8.42 -7.30
C ILE A 15 1.57 -9.90 -7.69
N LYS A 16 0.82 -10.80 -7.02
CA LYS A 16 0.73 -12.21 -7.39
C LYS A 16 0.18 -12.42 -8.81
N LYS A 17 -0.74 -11.55 -9.26
CA LYS A 17 -1.31 -11.61 -10.62
C LYS A 17 -0.47 -10.85 -11.65
N LYS A 18 0.22 -9.79 -11.23
CA LYS A 18 1.04 -8.95 -12.10
C LYS A 18 2.24 -8.42 -11.31
N ARG A 19 3.43 -8.95 -11.59
CA ARG A 19 4.68 -8.34 -11.12
C ARG A 19 4.88 -7.02 -11.85
N GLY A 20 4.88 -5.91 -11.12
CA GLY A 20 5.17 -4.59 -11.66
C GLY A 20 4.54 -3.46 -10.85
N PRO A 21 4.75 -2.21 -11.31
CA PRO A 21 4.16 -1.05 -10.68
C PRO A 21 2.64 -1.16 -10.64
N PHE A 22 2.06 -0.70 -9.54
CA PHE A 22 0.62 -0.65 -9.33
C PHE A 22 0.20 0.78 -9.00
N ALA A 23 -1.04 1.11 -9.31
CA ALA A 23 -1.63 2.38 -8.93
C ALA A 23 -2.39 2.23 -7.61
N ARG A 24 -2.49 3.33 -6.86
CA ARG A 24 -3.33 3.39 -5.65
C ARG A 24 -4.79 2.97 -5.93
N VAL A 25 -5.28 3.27 -7.14
CA VAL A 25 -6.63 2.89 -7.58
C VAL A 25 -6.81 1.38 -7.70
N ASP A 26 -5.74 0.62 -7.97
CA ASP A 26 -5.82 -0.84 -8.08
C ASP A 26 -6.09 -1.47 -6.72
N ILE A 27 -5.41 -0.98 -5.67
CA ILE A 27 -5.65 -1.39 -4.27
C ILE A 27 -7.08 -1.04 -3.86
N ARG A 28 -7.51 0.19 -4.12
CA ARG A 28 -8.88 0.63 -3.82
C ARG A 28 -9.93 -0.27 -4.49
N LYS A 29 -9.77 -0.56 -5.78
CA LYS A 29 -10.67 -1.44 -6.53
C LYS A 29 -10.63 -2.87 -5.98
N LYS A 30 -9.45 -3.37 -5.62
CA LYS A 30 -9.28 -4.71 -5.04
C LYS A 30 -9.99 -4.86 -3.68
N LEU A 31 -10.01 -3.79 -2.89
CA LEU A 31 -10.73 -3.72 -1.61
C LEU A 31 -12.24 -3.43 -1.78
N GLY A 32 -12.72 -3.14 -2.99
CA GLY A 32 -14.13 -2.82 -3.24
C GLY A 32 -14.58 -1.46 -2.70
N LEU A 33 -13.64 -0.56 -2.39
CA LEU A 33 -13.93 0.69 -1.70
C LEU A 33 -14.33 1.81 -2.66
N SER A 34 -15.31 2.61 -2.23
CA SER A 34 -15.62 3.88 -2.88
C SER A 34 -14.47 4.90 -2.71
N PRO A 35 -14.40 5.94 -3.56
CA PRO A 35 -13.42 7.02 -3.38
C PRO A 35 -13.53 7.72 -2.01
N LYS A 36 -14.75 7.83 -1.47
CA LYS A 36 -15.00 8.48 -0.18
C LYS A 36 -14.44 7.66 0.98
N GLU A 37 -14.67 6.34 0.99
CA GLU A 37 -14.12 5.43 1.99
C GLU A 37 -12.59 5.41 1.95
N TRP A 38 -12.02 5.38 0.75
CA TRP A 38 -10.58 5.48 0.57
C TRP A 38 -10.00 6.79 1.13
N LEU A 39 -10.67 7.91 0.88
CA LEU A 39 -10.23 9.22 1.38
C LEU A 39 -10.31 9.31 2.91
N SER A 40 -11.36 8.73 3.51
CA SER A 40 -11.66 8.86 4.94
C SER A 40 -10.70 8.10 5.87
N GLY A 41 -9.96 7.11 5.38
CA GLY A 41 -9.07 6.30 6.24
C GLY A 41 -7.84 5.73 5.56
N TYR A 42 -7.99 5.20 4.34
CA TYR A 42 -6.89 4.49 3.66
C TYR A 42 -5.84 5.41 3.08
N THR A 43 -6.20 6.65 2.73
CA THR A 43 -5.27 7.58 2.09
C THR A 43 -4.11 7.92 3.02
N ALA A 44 -4.37 8.31 4.26
CA ALA A 44 -3.31 8.68 5.20
C ALA A 44 -2.41 7.49 5.55
N ILE A 45 -3.01 6.30 5.70
CA ILE A 45 -2.27 5.06 5.97
C ILE A 45 -1.39 4.67 4.78
N PHE A 46 -1.93 4.67 3.56
CA PHE A 46 -1.13 4.38 2.37
C PHE A 46 0.04 5.36 2.21
N GLN A 47 -0.15 6.64 2.55
CA GLN A 47 0.93 7.62 2.56
C GLN A 47 2.01 7.31 3.60
N GLY A 48 1.63 6.92 4.81
CA GLY A 48 2.58 6.50 5.86
C GLY A 48 3.34 5.21 5.54
N MET A 49 2.80 4.37 4.64
CA MET A 49 3.49 3.16 4.19
C MET A 49 4.56 3.42 3.10
N ARG A 50 4.68 4.65 2.59
CA ARG A 50 5.68 5.00 1.59
C ARG A 50 7.04 5.27 2.23
N ILE A 51 8.13 4.92 1.56
CA ILE A 51 9.51 5.27 1.98
C ILE A 51 9.83 6.75 1.74
N ASP A 52 9.19 7.34 0.75
CA ASP A 52 9.38 8.72 0.30
C ASP A 52 8.29 9.66 0.83
N HIS A 53 7.69 9.32 1.97
CA HIS A 53 6.65 10.14 2.55
C HIS A 53 7.24 11.46 3.09
N PRO A 54 6.62 12.63 2.82
CA PRO A 54 6.99 13.85 3.51
C PRO A 54 6.69 13.68 5.02
N GLY A 55 7.51 14.28 5.88
CA GLY A 55 7.29 14.24 7.33
C GLY A 55 5.86 14.66 7.70
N GLY A 56 5.25 13.96 8.66
CA GLY A 56 3.87 14.19 9.09
C GLY A 56 2.85 13.13 8.68
N ALA A 57 3.28 12.02 8.08
CA ALA A 57 2.42 10.86 7.88
C ALA A 57 2.06 10.18 9.22
N PRO A 58 0.87 9.57 9.36
CA PRO A 58 0.49 8.88 10.58
C PRO A 58 1.42 7.68 10.83
N ASN A 59 1.68 7.37 12.09
CA ASN A 59 2.43 6.18 12.47
C ASN A 59 1.59 4.93 12.12
N VAL A 60 1.95 4.26 11.02
CA VAL A 60 1.29 3.04 10.54
C VAL A 60 1.80 1.77 11.23
N GLY A 61 2.60 1.94 12.29
CA GLY A 61 3.41 0.90 12.91
C GLY A 61 4.68 0.66 12.10
N SER A 62 5.81 0.50 12.78
CA SER A 62 7.14 0.36 12.16
C SER A 62 7.23 -0.81 11.16
N LYS A 63 6.31 -1.78 11.23
CA LYS A 63 6.23 -2.91 10.29
C LYS A 63 5.74 -2.51 8.89
N PHE A 64 4.96 -1.45 8.76
CA PHE A 64 4.36 -1.07 7.48
C PHE A 64 4.99 0.18 6.87
N GLU A 65 5.96 0.77 7.56
CA GLU A 65 6.73 1.90 7.07
C GLU A 65 7.67 1.47 5.93
N GLY A 66 7.84 2.32 4.93
CA GLY A 66 8.79 2.07 3.84
C GLY A 66 8.44 0.89 2.93
N VAL A 67 7.21 0.40 2.93
CA VAL A 67 6.74 -0.71 2.09
C VAL A 67 6.63 -0.29 0.62
N PHE A 68 6.20 0.94 0.37
CA PHE A 68 5.96 1.45 -0.99
C PHE A 68 6.97 2.53 -1.38
N LYS A 69 7.24 2.61 -2.68
CA LYS A 69 8.00 3.71 -3.28
C LYS A 69 7.20 4.30 -4.43
N ASN A 70 7.07 5.62 -4.47
CA ASN A 70 6.53 6.27 -5.66
C ASN A 70 7.57 6.26 -6.80
N VAL A 71 7.16 5.83 -7.98
CA VAL A 71 8.02 5.78 -9.18
C VAL A 71 7.49 6.62 -10.34
N GLY A 72 6.37 7.31 -10.14
CA GLY A 72 5.72 8.14 -11.14
C GLY A 72 4.36 8.64 -10.65
N TYR A 73 3.70 9.46 -11.47
CA TYR A 73 2.44 10.14 -11.13
C TYR A 73 1.32 9.14 -10.76
N GLY A 74 1.15 8.89 -9.46
CA GLY A 74 0.17 7.93 -8.92
C GLY A 74 0.55 6.45 -9.09
N ILE A 75 1.79 6.15 -9.47
CA ILE A 75 2.33 4.80 -9.68
C ILE A 75 3.34 4.46 -8.60
N TYR A 76 3.22 3.24 -8.05
CA TYR A 76 4.00 2.79 -6.90
C TYR A 76 4.57 1.40 -7.16
N GLU A 77 5.71 1.14 -6.54
CA GLU A 77 6.34 -0.17 -6.48
C GLU A 77 6.58 -0.59 -5.03
N LEU A 78 6.80 -1.88 -4.82
CA LEU A 78 7.29 -2.38 -3.54
C LEU A 78 8.78 -2.04 -3.40
N THR A 79 9.20 -1.66 -2.21
CA THR A 79 10.63 -1.65 -1.86
C THR A 79 11.10 -3.09 -1.63
N GLU A 80 12.41 -3.31 -1.52
CA GLU A 80 12.95 -4.63 -1.15
C GLU A 80 12.39 -5.12 0.20
N TYR A 81 12.15 -4.19 1.14
CA TYR A 81 11.47 -4.48 2.39
C TYR A 81 10.00 -4.85 2.16
N GLY A 82 9.28 -4.03 1.38
CA GLY A 82 7.88 -4.27 1.04
C GLY A 82 7.68 -5.61 0.35
N GLU A 83 8.57 -6.03 -0.54
CA GLU A 83 8.49 -7.35 -1.18
C GLU A 83 8.58 -8.51 -0.18
N LYS A 84 9.48 -8.42 0.82
CA LYS A 84 9.62 -9.43 1.87
C LYS A 84 8.36 -9.48 2.72
N LEU A 85 7.88 -8.32 3.16
CA LEU A 85 6.67 -8.21 3.98
C LEU A 85 5.45 -8.76 3.24
N ILE A 86 5.22 -8.32 2.00
CA ILE A 86 4.02 -8.67 1.23
C ILE A 86 3.94 -10.17 0.93
N LYS A 87 5.07 -10.88 0.87
CA LYS A 87 5.09 -12.35 0.77
C LYS A 87 4.47 -13.03 1.99
N GLU A 88 4.55 -12.44 3.19
CA GLU A 88 3.87 -12.96 4.39
C GLU A 88 2.34 -12.87 4.27
N TYR A 89 1.84 -11.94 3.45
CA TYR A 89 0.41 -11.71 3.23
C TYR A 89 -0.10 -12.35 1.94
N ALA A 90 0.78 -12.98 1.16
CA ALA A 90 0.43 -13.69 -0.06
C ALA A 90 -0.09 -15.10 0.29
N CYS A 91 -1.39 -15.21 0.57
CA CYS A 91 -2.10 -16.49 0.47
C CYS A 91 -2.13 -16.99 -0.99
#